data_AF-A0A8D2I2Y4-F1
#
_entry.id   AF-A0A8D2I2Y4-F1
#
_cell.length_a   1.000
_cell.length_b   1.000
_cell.length_c   1.000
_cell.angle_alpha   90.00
_cell.angle_beta   90.00
_cell.angle_gamma   90.00
#
_symmetry.space_group_name_H-M   'P 1'
#
loop_
_entity.id
_entity.type
_entity.pdbx_description
1 polymer ?
#
loop_
_entity_poly.entity_id
_entity_poly.type
_entity_poly.pdbx_seq_one_letter_code
_entity_poly.pdbx_strand_id
1 'polypeptide(L)'
;MIRNTDYTNFVCCAFCNKIIPPAPFGETFKRIHDYKPFKTRYYTHKDILDIGANILNKEERYQEISFKERIVKAEAKVWNQANELQKQAVDKVFEDLTAKHKFEIQVLEEKHQKDLQDMEAKTKTEMFRNMSDEMKRENMAAEQRMVHRIQRIMMECHREKMEAVEKAREEERRIAQDLLEAQRSKAMDELRNTGASIIKDQRMNFNQIIREKEHEMNIYYGIAQKQKQEEAQEVLQEAEKTHQATLGNVMDKLVNTQEELLSIVNQLGIMTNWKDFLEEELQETRAAFQKYIDFTFPQLSPGQADFIMPERRKTPSNLLMDNEATLE
;
A
#
# COMPACT_ATOMS: atom_id res chain seq x y z
N MET A 1 116.44 132.99 -9.29
CA MET A 1 117.17 134.18 -8.78
C MET A 1 118.45 134.31 -9.58
N ILE A 2 118.72 135.50 -10.12
CA ILE A 2 119.98 136.01 -10.71
C ILE A 2 120.92 134.97 -11.35
N ARG A 3 120.86 134.88 -12.69
CA ARG A 3 122.06 134.61 -13.49
C ARG A 3 122.78 135.95 -13.67
N ASN A 4 124.09 135.99 -13.47
CA ASN A 4 124.91 137.09 -13.96
C ASN A 4 126.16 136.52 -14.65
N THR A 5 126.56 137.16 -15.73
CA THR A 5 127.53 136.69 -16.72
C THR A 5 128.68 137.67 -16.79
N ASP A 6 129.58 137.58 -15.80
CA ASP A 6 131.04 137.70 -15.94
C ASP A 6 131.69 137.66 -14.55
N TYR A 7 132.95 137.23 -14.49
CA TYR A 7 133.79 136.97 -13.31
C TYR A 7 133.58 135.66 -12.53
N THR A 8 134.50 134.76 -12.88
CA THR A 8 135.11 133.71 -12.06
C THR A 8 135.58 134.17 -10.66
N ASN A 9 134.92 133.74 -9.57
CA ASN A 9 135.48 132.92 -8.48
C ASN A 9 134.74 133.03 -7.11
N PHE A 10 134.38 131.85 -6.60
CA PHE A 10 134.10 131.38 -5.22
C PHE A 10 134.03 132.34 -4.01
N VAL A 11 132.92 132.22 -3.25
CA VAL A 11 132.82 132.25 -1.77
C VAL A 11 131.69 131.25 -1.38
N CYS A 12 131.46 130.92 -0.10
CA CYS A 12 132.03 129.75 0.60
C CYS A 12 130.98 129.19 1.62
N CYS A 13 131.12 127.96 2.15
CA CYS A 13 130.33 127.50 3.32
C CYS A 13 131.16 127.57 4.61
N ALA A 14 130.54 128.12 5.65
CA ALA A 14 131.14 128.58 6.89
C ALA A 14 131.94 127.52 7.69
N PHE A 15 133.28 127.60 7.59
CA PHE A 15 134.16 127.51 8.78
C PHE A 15 135.59 128.00 8.55
N CYS A 16 136.06 128.11 7.30
CA CYS A 16 137.45 128.48 7.02
C CYS A 16 137.62 129.25 5.70
N ASN A 17 137.99 130.53 5.79
CA ASN A 17 138.36 131.42 4.68
C ASN A 17 139.68 130.98 4.02
N LYS A 18 139.67 129.85 3.31
CA LYS A 18 140.71 129.46 2.35
C LYS A 18 140.12 129.45 0.95
N ILE A 19 140.66 130.29 0.08
CA ILE A 19 140.35 130.28 -1.34
C ILE A 19 140.89 128.96 -1.91
N ILE A 20 139.98 128.02 -2.20
CA ILE A 20 140.31 126.79 -2.90
C ILE A 20 140.39 127.15 -4.39
N PRO A 21 141.52 126.91 -5.08
CA PRO A 21 141.62 127.17 -6.51
C PRO A 21 140.58 126.32 -7.27
N PRO A 22 140.02 126.81 -8.40
CA PRO A 22 139.12 126.03 -9.23
C PRO A 22 139.75 124.68 -9.58
N ALA A 23 138.92 123.62 -9.57
CA ALA A 23 139.36 122.29 -9.96
C ALA A 23 140.02 122.37 -11.36
N PRO A 24 141.23 121.83 -11.55
CA PRO A 24 141.91 121.90 -12.83
C PRO A 24 141.08 121.14 -13.88
N PHE A 25 140.74 121.80 -14.99
CA PHE A 25 140.11 121.16 -16.16
C PHE A 25 141.12 121.05 -17.31
N GLY A 26 140.97 120.04 -18.15
CA GLY A 26 141.90 119.75 -19.26
C GLY A 26 143.03 118.77 -18.88
N GLU A 27 144.18 118.87 -19.56
CA GLU A 27 145.30 117.93 -19.40
C GLU A 27 145.87 117.87 -17.98
N THR A 28 145.79 118.98 -17.24
CA THR A 28 146.21 119.06 -15.83
C THR A 28 145.37 118.16 -14.92
N PHE A 29 144.07 117.99 -15.23
CA PHE A 29 143.21 117.02 -14.53
C PHE A 29 143.68 115.59 -14.80
N LYS A 30 143.99 115.27 -16.07
CA LYS A 30 144.49 113.94 -16.46
C LYS A 30 145.82 113.63 -15.74
N ARG A 31 146.75 114.59 -15.64
CA ARG A 31 148.00 114.42 -14.87
C ARG A 31 147.80 114.17 -13.37
N ILE A 32 146.80 114.78 -12.74
CA ILE A 32 146.47 114.52 -11.32
C ILE A 32 145.78 113.16 -11.18
N HIS A 33 144.95 112.76 -12.14
CA HIS A 33 144.31 111.45 -12.16
C HIS A 33 145.30 110.30 -12.46
N ASP A 34 146.43 110.61 -13.11
CA ASP A 34 147.58 109.72 -13.31
C ASP A 34 148.66 109.85 -12.23
N TYR A 35 148.52 110.77 -11.27
CA TYR A 35 149.42 110.85 -10.11
C TYR A 35 149.23 109.61 -9.23
N LYS A 36 150.22 108.71 -9.25
CA LYS A 36 150.19 107.36 -8.62
C LYS A 36 149.44 107.32 -7.28
N PRO A 37 149.76 108.15 -6.27
CA PRO A 37 149.08 108.11 -4.97
C PRO A 37 147.56 108.39 -5.03
N PHE A 38 147.11 109.27 -5.91
CA PHE A 38 145.69 109.59 -6.06
C PHE A 38 144.94 108.46 -6.77
N LYS A 39 145.56 107.89 -7.82
CA LYS A 39 145.06 106.71 -8.52
C LYS A 39 144.89 105.53 -7.55
N THR A 40 145.89 105.24 -6.72
CA THR A 40 145.80 104.19 -5.70
C THR A 40 144.76 104.50 -4.62
N ARG A 41 144.63 105.75 -4.13
CA ARG A 41 143.58 106.14 -3.17
C ARG A 41 142.16 106.05 -3.74
N TYR A 42 141.95 106.45 -4.99
CA TYR A 42 140.64 106.40 -5.62
C TYR A 42 140.20 104.95 -5.86
N TYR A 43 141.09 104.09 -6.38
CA TYR A 43 140.80 102.67 -6.52
C TYR A 43 140.59 101.98 -5.17
N THR A 44 141.45 102.19 -4.16
CA THR A 44 141.21 101.59 -2.83
C THR A 44 139.92 102.07 -2.15
N HIS A 45 139.53 103.34 -2.30
CA HIS A 45 138.23 103.79 -1.77
C HIS A 45 137.06 103.21 -2.56
N LYS A 46 137.21 103.02 -3.88
CA LYS A 46 136.22 102.29 -4.69
C LYS A 46 136.13 100.83 -4.26
N ASP A 47 137.26 100.13 -4.08
CA ASP A 47 137.31 98.73 -3.65
C ASP A 47 136.65 98.56 -2.28
N ILE A 48 136.86 99.49 -1.33
CA ILE A 48 136.19 99.49 -0.02
C ILE A 48 134.66 99.69 -0.16
N LEU A 49 134.22 100.59 -1.03
CA LEU A 49 132.78 100.81 -1.29
C LEU A 49 132.14 99.62 -2.01
N ASP A 50 132.82 99.02 -2.98
CA ASP A 50 132.37 97.84 -3.72
C ASP A 50 132.33 96.61 -2.78
N ILE A 51 133.28 96.46 -1.85
CA ILE A 51 133.24 95.46 -0.77
C ILE A 51 132.05 95.72 0.17
N GLY A 52 131.85 96.96 0.62
CA GLY A 52 130.73 97.34 1.48
C GLY A 52 129.36 97.08 0.83
N ALA A 53 129.21 97.44 -0.44
CA ALA A 53 128.01 97.17 -1.22
C ALA A 53 127.78 95.66 -1.44
N ASN A 54 128.85 94.87 -1.63
CA ASN A 54 128.75 93.42 -1.77
C ASN A 54 128.37 92.73 -0.45
N ILE A 55 128.88 93.22 0.70
CA ILE A 55 128.46 92.76 2.04
C ILE A 55 126.99 93.12 2.28
N LEU A 56 126.58 94.35 2.02
CA LEU A 56 125.18 94.79 2.16
C LEU A 56 124.23 93.95 1.30
N ASN A 57 124.55 93.76 0.02
CA ASN A 57 123.74 92.98 -0.92
C ASN A 57 123.68 91.49 -0.53
N LYS A 58 124.75 90.93 0.07
CA LYS A 58 124.72 89.57 0.64
C LYS A 58 123.80 89.47 1.86
N GLU A 59 123.86 90.46 2.76
CA GLU A 59 122.99 90.53 3.94
C GLU A 59 121.52 90.73 3.54
N GLU A 60 121.23 91.65 2.62
CA GLU A 60 119.90 91.86 2.02
C GLU A 60 119.36 90.58 1.39
N ARG A 61 120.16 89.86 0.59
CA ARG A 61 119.75 88.56 0.02
C ARG A 61 119.49 87.51 1.10
N TYR A 62 120.32 87.45 2.14
CA TYR A 62 120.13 86.51 3.24
C TYR A 62 118.83 86.81 4.01
N GLN A 63 118.57 88.08 4.29
CA GLN A 63 117.34 88.53 4.92
C GLN A 63 116.12 88.27 4.03
N GLU A 64 116.17 88.58 2.73
CA GLU A 64 115.13 88.25 1.76
C GLU A 64 114.83 86.74 1.68
N ILE A 65 115.86 85.88 1.63
CA ILE A 65 115.68 84.43 1.61
C ILE A 65 115.04 83.97 2.92
N SER A 66 115.53 84.45 4.07
CA SER A 66 114.95 84.12 5.38
C SER A 66 113.49 84.59 5.52
N PHE A 67 113.14 85.72 4.90
CA PHE A 67 111.79 86.28 4.90
C PHE A 67 110.87 85.51 3.95
N LYS A 68 111.32 85.17 2.73
CA LYS A 68 110.61 84.30 1.79
C LYS A 68 110.37 82.91 2.39
N GLU A 69 111.35 82.32 3.07
CA GLU A 69 111.17 81.07 3.81
C GLU A 69 110.11 81.20 4.92
N ARG A 70 110.10 82.31 5.67
CA ARG A 70 109.09 82.56 6.71
C ARG A 70 107.69 82.75 6.12
N ILE A 71 107.57 83.42 4.97
CA ILE A 71 106.32 83.54 4.21
C ILE A 71 105.84 82.16 3.78
N VAL A 72 106.66 81.37 3.07
CA VAL A 72 106.25 80.02 2.62
C VAL A 72 105.87 79.12 3.80
N LYS A 73 106.60 79.20 4.93
CA LYS A 73 106.26 78.48 6.18
C LYS A 73 104.96 78.98 6.82
N ALA A 74 104.59 80.25 6.66
CA ALA A 74 103.33 80.82 7.13
C ALA A 74 102.16 80.46 6.20
N GLU A 75 102.33 80.62 4.89
CA GLU A 75 101.36 80.22 3.85
C GLU A 75 101.03 78.73 3.95
N ALA A 76 102.03 77.85 4.07
CA ALA A 76 101.80 76.42 4.25
C ALA A 76 101.02 76.10 5.53
N LYS A 77 101.22 76.86 6.62
CA LYS A 77 100.41 76.71 7.84
C LYS A 77 98.97 77.16 7.63
N VAL A 78 98.75 78.28 6.95
CA VAL A 78 97.40 78.78 6.62
C VAL A 78 96.68 77.80 5.68
N TRP A 79 97.34 77.29 4.65
CA TRP A 79 96.79 76.27 3.75
C TRP A 79 96.43 74.96 4.48
N ASN A 80 97.29 74.49 5.39
CA ASN A 80 96.98 73.31 6.20
C ASN A 80 95.77 73.56 7.13
N GLN A 81 95.66 74.73 7.74
CA GLN A 81 94.49 75.11 8.54
C GLN A 81 93.22 75.23 7.69
N ALA A 82 93.30 75.81 6.49
CA ALA A 82 92.18 75.91 5.57
C ALA A 82 91.69 74.53 5.09
N ASN A 83 92.61 73.64 4.72
CA ASN A 83 92.30 72.26 4.34
C ASN A 83 91.66 71.47 5.49
N GLU A 84 92.13 71.67 6.72
CA GLU A 84 91.58 71.01 7.90
C GLU A 84 90.17 71.52 8.24
N LEU A 85 89.95 72.85 8.20
CA LEU A 85 88.62 73.43 8.34
C LEU A 85 87.67 72.99 7.22
N GLN A 86 88.16 72.86 5.99
CA GLN A 86 87.37 72.37 4.86
C GLN A 86 86.96 70.90 5.07
N LYS A 87 87.88 70.03 5.51
CA LYS A 87 87.55 68.63 5.86
C LYS A 87 86.50 68.59 6.96
N GLN A 88 86.71 69.28 8.07
CA GLN A 88 85.76 69.31 9.18
C GLN A 88 84.38 69.88 8.79
N ALA A 89 84.31 70.82 7.85
CA ALA A 89 83.05 71.31 7.30
C ALA A 89 82.35 70.25 6.41
N VAL A 90 83.12 69.56 5.57
CA VAL A 90 82.64 68.46 4.71
C VAL A 90 82.17 67.26 5.54
N ASP A 91 82.94 66.86 6.54
CA ASP A 91 82.62 65.75 7.44
C ASP A 91 81.34 66.03 8.23
N LYS A 92 81.16 67.25 8.76
CA LYS A 92 79.90 67.68 9.40
C LYS A 92 78.71 67.62 8.44
N VAL A 93 78.87 68.05 7.19
CA VAL A 93 77.81 67.94 6.18
C VAL A 93 77.49 66.48 5.87
N PHE A 94 78.48 65.59 5.81
CA PHE A 94 78.26 64.15 5.66
C PHE A 94 77.58 63.52 6.88
N GLU A 95 77.94 63.91 8.11
CA GLU A 95 77.28 63.48 9.34
C GLU A 95 75.80 63.91 9.35
N ASP A 96 75.52 65.19 9.08
CA ASP A 96 74.16 65.74 9.02
C ASP A 96 73.30 65.08 7.93
N LEU A 97 73.86 64.87 6.72
CA LEU A 97 73.16 64.17 5.64
C LEU A 97 72.93 62.70 5.97
N THR A 98 73.91 62.03 6.57
CA THR A 98 73.77 60.62 7.00
C THR A 98 72.73 60.48 8.10
N ALA A 99 72.66 61.42 9.05
CA ALA A 99 71.64 61.46 10.09
C ALA A 99 70.23 61.67 9.49
N LYS A 100 70.08 62.63 8.56
CA LYS A 100 68.82 62.88 7.84
C LYS A 100 68.36 61.66 7.04
N HIS A 101 69.22 61.07 6.21
CA HIS A 101 68.87 59.88 5.43
C HIS A 101 68.50 58.69 6.33
N LYS A 102 69.22 58.47 7.44
CA LYS A 102 68.85 57.42 8.41
C LYS A 102 67.47 57.65 9.02
N PHE A 103 67.15 58.89 9.39
CA PHE A 103 65.84 59.25 9.91
C PHE A 103 64.73 59.08 8.85
N GLU A 104 64.97 59.51 7.61
CA GLU A 104 64.03 59.33 6.50
C GLU A 104 63.77 57.85 6.19
N ILE A 105 64.81 57.01 6.22
CA ILE A 105 64.69 55.55 6.07
C ILE A 105 63.85 54.96 7.20
N GLN A 106 64.13 55.30 8.47
CA GLN A 106 63.35 54.82 9.62
C GLN A 106 61.86 55.20 9.51
N VAL A 107 61.56 56.46 9.17
CA VAL A 107 60.18 56.93 8.97
C VAL A 107 59.50 56.22 7.78
N LEU A 108 60.25 55.82 6.75
CA LEU A 108 59.72 55.05 5.62
C LEU A 108 59.45 53.58 6.03
N GLU A 109 60.37 52.96 6.77
CA GLU A 109 60.25 51.61 7.31
C GLU A 109 59.04 51.49 8.25
N GLU A 110 58.87 52.44 9.18
CA GLU A 110 57.70 52.49 10.08
C GLU A 110 56.38 52.61 9.32
N LYS A 111 56.33 53.45 8.27
CA LYS A 111 55.15 53.59 7.40
C LYS A 111 54.84 52.29 6.67
N HIS A 112 55.82 51.69 6.00
CA HIS A 112 55.65 50.43 5.29
C HIS A 112 55.24 49.30 6.24
N GLN A 113 55.81 49.22 7.45
CA GLN A 113 55.44 48.21 8.43
C GLN A 113 54.00 48.40 8.91
N LYS A 114 53.55 49.64 9.10
CA LYS A 114 52.15 49.94 9.43
C LYS A 114 51.20 49.60 8.27
N ASP A 115 51.53 49.99 7.04
CA ASP A 115 50.72 49.69 5.86
C ASP A 115 50.58 48.17 5.64
N LEU A 116 51.65 47.40 5.90
CA LEU A 116 51.62 45.94 5.88
C LEU A 116 50.72 45.34 6.97
N GLN A 117 50.76 45.88 8.20
CA GLN A 117 49.86 45.45 9.29
C GLN A 117 48.39 45.78 8.99
N ASP A 118 48.11 46.97 8.46
CA ASP A 118 46.75 47.38 8.06
C ASP A 118 46.24 46.55 6.87
N MET A 119 47.11 46.18 5.93
CA MET A 119 46.80 45.24 4.84
C MET A 119 46.51 43.83 5.38
N GLU A 120 47.37 43.28 6.25
CA GLU A 120 47.15 41.96 6.87
C GLU A 120 45.82 41.91 7.62
N ALA A 121 45.51 42.94 8.42
CA ALA A 121 44.26 43.05 9.16
C ALA A 121 43.04 43.10 8.23
N LYS A 122 43.10 43.85 7.12
CA LYS A 122 42.04 43.92 6.10
C LYS A 122 41.86 42.56 5.41
N THR A 123 42.93 41.97 4.87
CA THR A 123 42.89 40.66 4.20
C THR A 123 42.37 39.56 5.12
N LYS A 124 42.78 39.54 6.39
CA LYS A 124 42.28 38.62 7.41
C LYS A 124 40.78 38.80 7.67
N THR A 125 40.31 40.03 7.73
CA THR A 125 38.88 40.35 7.93
C THR A 125 38.04 39.94 6.71
N GLU A 126 38.52 40.22 5.50
CA GLU A 126 37.88 39.81 4.25
C GLU A 126 37.86 38.28 4.09
N MET A 127 38.97 37.60 4.41
CA MET A 127 39.05 36.15 4.41
C MET A 127 38.04 35.52 5.38
N PHE A 128 37.93 36.01 6.61
CA PHE A 128 36.93 35.51 7.56
C PHE A 128 35.49 35.79 7.11
N ARG A 129 35.24 36.95 6.48
CA ARG A 129 33.92 37.27 5.92
C ARG A 129 33.55 36.32 4.79
N ASN A 130 34.44 36.13 3.82
CA ASN A 130 34.24 35.24 2.69
C ASN A 130 34.01 33.79 3.15
N MET A 131 34.84 33.31 4.08
CA MET A 131 34.70 31.98 4.71
C MET A 131 33.35 31.82 5.45
N SER A 132 32.91 32.86 6.18
CA SER A 132 31.60 32.86 6.84
C SER A 132 30.44 32.81 5.84
N ASP A 133 30.55 33.55 4.73
CA ASP A 133 29.50 33.60 3.71
C ASP A 133 29.51 32.36 2.80
N GLU A 134 30.63 31.66 2.64
CA GLU A 134 30.71 30.31 2.08
C GLU A 134 30.06 29.28 3.01
N MET A 135 30.44 29.25 4.29
CA MET A 135 29.87 28.33 5.28
C MET A 135 28.35 28.50 5.40
N LYS A 136 27.83 29.74 5.37
CA LYS A 136 26.37 29.99 5.32
C LYS A 136 25.73 29.42 4.06
N ARG A 137 26.33 29.61 2.88
CA ARG A 137 25.81 29.08 1.61
C ARG A 137 25.77 27.56 1.60
N GLU A 138 26.84 26.90 2.07
CA GLU A 138 26.88 25.45 2.19
C GLU A 138 25.87 24.92 3.20
N ASN A 139 25.73 25.57 4.36
CA ASN A 139 24.76 25.18 5.38
C ASN A 139 23.32 25.33 4.89
N MET A 140 22.95 26.47 4.29
CA MET A 140 21.62 26.64 3.68
C MET A 140 21.33 25.59 2.60
N ALA A 141 22.33 25.25 1.77
CA ALA A 141 22.17 24.20 0.78
C ALA A 141 22.04 22.80 1.42
N ALA A 142 22.73 22.54 2.53
CA ALA A 142 22.60 21.29 3.29
C ALA A 142 21.25 21.16 3.98
N GLU A 143 20.73 22.24 4.57
CA GLU A 143 19.39 22.36 5.15
C GLU A 143 18.32 22.12 4.09
N GLN A 144 18.40 22.78 2.92
CA GLN A 144 17.47 22.54 1.81
C GLN A 144 17.48 21.08 1.34
N ARG A 145 18.67 20.47 1.21
CA ARG A 145 18.79 19.03 0.92
C ARG A 145 18.16 18.16 2.01
N MET A 146 18.25 18.56 3.27
CA MET A 146 17.63 17.85 4.39
C MET A 146 16.11 17.98 4.39
N VAL A 147 15.58 19.20 4.23
CA VAL A 147 14.13 19.48 4.15
C VAL A 147 13.49 18.69 3.01
N HIS A 148 14.09 18.69 1.81
CA HIS A 148 13.58 17.92 0.67
C HIS A 148 13.60 16.41 0.92
N ARG A 149 14.62 15.86 1.61
CA ARG A 149 14.63 14.45 2.05
C ARG A 149 13.50 14.15 3.04
N ILE A 150 13.31 15.01 4.05
CA ILE A 150 12.25 14.85 5.05
C ILE A 150 10.86 14.92 4.40
N GLN A 151 10.64 15.87 3.49
CA GLN A 151 9.40 15.98 2.72
C GLN A 151 9.12 14.71 1.89
N ARG A 152 10.14 14.16 1.21
CA ARG A 152 10.01 12.91 0.47
C ARG A 152 9.61 11.74 1.37
N ILE A 153 10.32 11.55 2.49
CA ILE A 153 10.02 10.49 3.48
C ILE A 153 8.60 10.67 4.05
N MET A 154 8.16 11.92 4.29
CA MET A 154 6.81 12.21 4.76
C MET A 154 5.73 11.83 3.72
N MET A 155 5.98 12.09 2.43
CA MET A 155 5.09 11.68 1.34
C MET A 155 5.06 10.15 1.17
N GLU A 156 6.21 9.48 1.26
CA GLU A 156 6.33 8.02 1.20
C GLU A 156 5.57 7.35 2.37
N CYS A 157 5.79 7.82 3.60
CA CYS A 157 5.08 7.37 4.79
C CYS A 157 3.56 7.65 4.70
N HIS A 158 3.15 8.79 4.14
CA HIS A 158 1.73 9.07 3.93
C HIS A 158 1.08 8.11 2.92
N ARG A 159 1.78 7.81 1.81
CA ARG A 159 1.34 6.80 0.83
C ARG A 159 1.22 5.41 1.47
N GLU A 160 2.24 4.98 2.21
CA GLU A 160 2.24 3.68 2.90
C GLU A 160 1.12 3.58 3.94
N LYS A 161 0.84 4.66 4.69
CA LYS A 161 -0.31 4.74 5.59
C LYS A 161 -1.63 4.57 4.84
N MET A 162 -1.80 5.23 3.69
CA MET A 162 -3.03 5.11 2.89
C MET A 162 -3.19 3.70 2.31
N GLU A 163 -2.12 3.09 1.82
CA GLU A 163 -2.11 1.70 1.33
C GLU A 163 -2.41 0.68 2.45
N ALA A 164 -1.87 0.89 3.66
CA ALA A 164 -2.18 0.06 4.82
C ALA A 164 -3.64 0.20 5.28
N VAL A 165 -4.19 1.42 5.26
CA VAL A 165 -5.60 1.68 5.60
C VAL A 165 -6.55 1.06 4.57
N GLU A 166 -6.24 1.14 3.27
CA GLU A 166 -7.12 0.52 2.28
C GLU A 166 -7.06 -1.01 2.31
N LYS A 167 -5.86 -1.61 2.52
CA LYS A 167 -5.75 -3.07 2.75
C LYS A 167 -6.54 -3.52 3.98
N ALA A 168 -6.44 -2.80 5.10
CA ALA A 168 -7.22 -3.11 6.29
C ALA A 168 -8.74 -3.02 6.02
N ARG A 169 -9.19 -2.02 5.25
CA ARG A 169 -10.60 -1.89 4.82
C ARG A 169 -11.04 -2.99 3.86
N GLU A 170 -10.17 -3.43 2.95
CA GLU A 170 -10.46 -4.57 2.07
C GLU A 170 -10.60 -5.86 2.87
N GLU A 171 -9.75 -6.08 3.88
CA GLU A 171 -9.86 -7.21 4.81
C GLU A 171 -11.13 -7.15 5.65
N GLU A 172 -11.48 -5.98 6.22
CA GLU A 172 -12.75 -5.75 6.92
C GLU A 172 -13.96 -6.02 6.01
N ARG A 173 -13.93 -5.54 4.75
CA ARG A 173 -14.99 -5.80 3.75
C ARG A 173 -15.14 -7.29 3.45
N ARG A 174 -14.04 -8.03 3.26
CA ARG A 174 -14.09 -9.49 3.06
C ARG A 174 -14.68 -10.19 4.28
N ILE A 175 -14.18 -9.89 5.48
CA ILE A 175 -14.68 -10.51 6.72
C ILE A 175 -16.18 -10.22 6.90
N ALA A 176 -16.65 -9.01 6.57
CA ALA A 176 -18.06 -8.67 6.59
C ALA A 176 -18.88 -9.45 5.52
N GLN A 177 -18.33 -9.64 4.32
CA GLN A 177 -18.94 -10.46 3.26
C GLN A 177 -19.02 -11.94 3.68
N ASP A 178 -17.92 -12.52 4.16
CA ASP A 178 -17.85 -13.91 4.64
C ASP A 178 -18.87 -14.15 5.79
N LEU A 179 -19.00 -13.20 6.72
CA LEU A 179 -20.00 -13.25 7.80
C LEU A 179 -21.44 -13.15 7.28
N LEU A 180 -21.70 -12.29 6.28
CA LEU A 180 -23.02 -12.18 5.64
C LEU A 180 -23.36 -13.45 4.85
N GLU A 181 -22.41 -14.06 4.14
CA GLU A 181 -22.61 -15.32 3.43
C GLU A 181 -22.81 -16.50 4.39
N ALA A 182 -22.09 -16.54 5.51
CA ALA A 182 -22.30 -17.52 6.57
C ALA A 182 -23.68 -17.37 7.22
N GLN A 183 -24.12 -16.13 7.53
CA GLN A 183 -25.47 -15.88 8.04
C GLN A 183 -26.55 -16.25 7.01
N ARG A 184 -26.36 -15.89 5.75
CA ARG A 184 -27.28 -16.24 4.65
C ARG A 184 -27.40 -17.75 4.48
N SER A 185 -26.28 -18.47 4.51
CA SER A 185 -26.25 -19.93 4.42
C SER A 185 -26.98 -20.57 5.60
N LYS A 186 -26.72 -20.10 6.83
CA LYS A 186 -27.43 -20.56 8.04
C LYS A 186 -28.93 -20.31 7.95
N ALA A 187 -29.36 -19.13 7.51
CA ALA A 187 -30.77 -18.79 7.34
C ALA A 187 -31.45 -19.64 6.23
N MET A 188 -30.73 -19.94 5.15
CA MET A 188 -31.21 -20.86 4.10
C MET A 188 -31.36 -22.29 4.61
N ASP A 189 -30.42 -22.78 5.42
CA ASP A 189 -30.51 -24.11 6.05
C ASP A 189 -31.62 -24.17 7.10
N GLU A 190 -31.81 -23.13 7.91
CA GLU A 190 -32.95 -23.01 8.83
C GLU A 190 -34.30 -23.01 8.08
N LEU A 191 -34.43 -22.25 7.00
CA LEU A 191 -35.59 -22.26 6.12
C LEU A 191 -35.82 -23.64 5.49
N ARG A 192 -34.75 -24.32 5.04
CA ARG A 192 -34.83 -25.67 4.47
C ARG A 192 -35.26 -26.70 5.51
N ASN A 193 -34.74 -26.62 6.74
CA ASN A 193 -35.06 -27.52 7.83
C ASN A 193 -36.48 -27.31 8.37
N THR A 194 -36.93 -26.05 8.49
CA THR A 194 -38.33 -25.73 8.84
C THR A 194 -39.28 -26.16 7.73
N GLY A 195 -38.95 -25.90 6.46
CA GLY A 195 -39.73 -26.37 5.31
C GLY A 195 -39.83 -27.91 5.24
N ALA A 196 -38.73 -28.62 5.45
CA ALA A 196 -38.72 -30.09 5.51
C ALA A 196 -39.56 -30.63 6.68
N SER A 197 -39.56 -29.94 7.83
CA SER A 197 -40.39 -30.29 8.99
C SER A 197 -41.87 -30.06 8.69
N ILE A 198 -42.25 -28.90 8.14
CA ILE A 198 -43.63 -28.59 7.73
C ILE A 198 -44.14 -29.62 6.71
N ILE A 199 -43.33 -29.98 5.70
CA ILE A 199 -43.70 -31.00 4.71
C ILE A 199 -43.87 -32.37 5.37
N LYS A 200 -43.00 -32.73 6.33
CA LYS A 200 -43.11 -33.99 7.09
C LYS A 200 -44.39 -34.02 7.93
N ASP A 201 -44.72 -32.93 8.61
CA ASP A 201 -45.91 -32.82 9.46
C ASP A 201 -47.19 -32.79 8.64
N GLN A 202 -47.21 -32.08 7.51
CA GLN A 202 -48.30 -32.15 6.51
C GLN A 202 -48.48 -33.59 6.01
N ARG A 203 -47.39 -34.30 5.70
CA ARG A 203 -47.45 -35.70 5.25
C ARG A 203 -47.95 -36.65 6.34
N MET A 204 -47.56 -36.44 7.60
CA MET A 204 -48.09 -37.17 8.75
C MET A 204 -49.60 -36.95 8.90
N ASN A 205 -50.05 -35.70 8.79
CA ASN A 205 -51.46 -35.31 8.85
C ASN A 205 -52.28 -35.93 7.70
N PHE A 206 -51.82 -35.80 6.44
CA PHE A 206 -52.45 -36.47 5.31
C PHE A 206 -52.52 -38.00 5.48
N ASN A 207 -51.44 -38.64 5.95
CA ASN A 207 -51.44 -40.08 6.25
C ASN A 207 -52.36 -40.47 7.41
N GLN A 208 -52.68 -39.55 8.32
CA GLN A 208 -53.70 -39.76 9.35
C GLN A 208 -55.10 -39.64 8.74
N ILE A 209 -55.38 -38.57 8.00
CA ILE A 209 -56.67 -38.36 7.31
C ILE A 209 -56.98 -39.53 6.35
N ILE A 210 -55.99 -40.04 5.61
CA ILE A 210 -56.17 -41.20 4.73
C ILE A 210 -56.60 -42.43 5.55
N ARG A 211 -55.92 -42.74 6.66
CA ARG A 211 -56.30 -43.88 7.52
C ARG A 211 -57.67 -43.70 8.18
N GLU A 212 -58.03 -42.49 8.57
CA GLU A 212 -59.36 -42.16 9.10
C GLU A 212 -60.44 -42.37 8.02
N LYS A 213 -60.19 -41.92 6.78
CA LYS A 213 -61.13 -42.10 5.66
C LYS A 213 -61.21 -43.54 5.16
N GLU A 214 -60.11 -44.28 5.15
CA GLU A 214 -60.10 -45.73 4.92
C GLU A 214 -60.93 -46.45 6.00
N HIS A 215 -60.79 -46.06 7.27
CA HIS A 215 -61.58 -46.65 8.36
C HIS A 215 -63.08 -46.33 8.22
N GLU A 216 -63.45 -45.07 7.95
CA GLU A 216 -64.83 -44.69 7.66
C GLU A 216 -65.39 -45.49 6.49
N MET A 217 -64.66 -45.56 5.37
CA MET A 217 -65.08 -46.31 4.17
C MET A 217 -65.25 -47.80 4.46
N ASN A 218 -64.37 -48.40 5.24
CA ASN A 218 -64.49 -49.80 5.66
C ASN A 218 -65.72 -50.04 6.57
N ILE A 219 -66.08 -49.08 7.43
CA ILE A 219 -67.33 -49.14 8.22
C ILE A 219 -68.54 -49.09 7.29
N TYR A 220 -68.60 -48.12 6.36
CA TYR A 220 -69.71 -48.03 5.40
C TYR A 220 -69.82 -49.26 4.49
N TYR A 221 -68.69 -49.80 4.03
CA TYR A 221 -68.66 -51.05 3.27
C TYR A 221 -69.18 -52.23 4.09
N GLY A 222 -68.75 -52.37 5.35
CA GLY A 222 -69.23 -53.41 6.26
C GLY A 222 -70.72 -53.31 6.57
N ILE A 223 -71.26 -52.09 6.71
CA ILE A 223 -72.71 -51.85 6.86
C ILE A 223 -73.44 -52.26 5.57
N ALA A 224 -73.00 -51.80 4.40
CA ALA A 224 -73.64 -52.12 3.13
C ALA A 224 -73.56 -53.62 2.79
N GLN A 225 -72.48 -54.31 3.17
CA GLN A 225 -72.34 -55.75 3.01
C GLN A 225 -73.30 -56.51 3.95
N LYS A 226 -73.44 -56.07 5.21
CA LYS A 226 -74.43 -56.62 6.14
C LYS A 226 -75.85 -56.41 5.65
N GLN A 227 -76.21 -55.21 5.23
CA GLN A 227 -77.53 -54.91 4.66
C GLN A 227 -77.85 -55.82 3.47
N LYS A 228 -76.92 -56.01 2.53
CA LYS A 228 -77.13 -56.96 1.42
C LYS A 228 -77.27 -58.41 1.88
N GLN A 229 -76.60 -58.81 2.94
CA GLN A 229 -76.72 -60.15 3.51
C GLN A 229 -78.06 -60.33 4.25
N GLU A 230 -78.51 -59.30 4.96
CA GLU A 230 -79.81 -59.22 5.64
C GLU A 230 -80.96 -59.23 4.61
N GLU A 231 -80.91 -58.38 3.57
CA GLU A 231 -81.84 -58.37 2.43
C GLU A 231 -81.91 -59.75 1.74
N ALA A 232 -80.76 -60.38 1.47
CA ALA A 232 -80.73 -61.72 0.88
C ALA A 232 -81.32 -62.79 1.82
N GLN A 233 -81.11 -62.65 3.14
CA GLN A 233 -81.66 -63.57 4.13
C GLN A 233 -83.18 -63.38 4.33
N GLU A 234 -83.69 -62.14 4.28
CA GLU A 234 -85.13 -61.85 4.27
C GLU A 234 -85.81 -62.44 3.02
N VAL A 235 -85.21 -62.26 1.83
CA VAL A 235 -85.72 -62.84 0.58
C VAL A 235 -85.73 -64.37 0.65
N LEU A 236 -84.71 -65.01 1.23
CA LEU A 236 -84.68 -66.46 1.44
C LEU A 236 -85.77 -66.92 2.42
N GLN A 237 -85.99 -66.21 3.54
CA GLN A 237 -87.04 -66.55 4.50
C GLN A 237 -88.45 -66.36 3.92
N GLU A 238 -88.67 -65.37 3.06
CA GLU A 238 -89.97 -65.17 2.40
C GLU A 238 -90.21 -66.21 1.29
N ALA A 239 -89.16 -66.60 0.56
CA ALA A 239 -89.20 -67.75 -0.36
C ALA A 239 -89.50 -69.06 0.40
N GLU A 240 -88.92 -69.28 1.58
CA GLU A 240 -89.18 -70.45 2.41
C GLU A 240 -90.64 -70.48 2.92
N LYS A 241 -91.18 -69.36 3.44
CA LYS A 241 -92.59 -69.26 3.84
C LYS A 241 -93.55 -69.52 2.68
N THR A 242 -93.28 -68.95 1.50
CA THR A 242 -94.15 -69.14 0.31
C THR A 242 -94.06 -70.58 -0.21
N HIS A 243 -92.89 -71.23 -0.15
CA HIS A 243 -92.76 -72.66 -0.41
C HIS A 243 -93.48 -73.53 0.63
N GLN A 244 -93.40 -73.20 1.91
CA GLN A 244 -94.10 -73.95 2.97
C GLN A 244 -95.62 -73.82 2.84
N ALA A 245 -96.13 -72.62 2.50
CA ALA A 245 -97.56 -72.40 2.24
C ALA A 245 -98.06 -73.13 0.98
N THR A 246 -97.25 -73.20 -0.09
CA THR A 246 -97.62 -73.96 -1.30
C THR A 246 -97.56 -75.47 -1.06
N LEU A 247 -96.58 -75.97 -0.30
CA LEU A 247 -96.54 -77.37 0.16
C LEU A 247 -97.78 -77.73 1.00
N GLY A 248 -98.19 -76.88 1.94
CA GLY A 248 -99.43 -77.07 2.70
C GLY A 248 -100.66 -77.21 1.81
N ASN A 249 -100.83 -76.30 0.83
CA ASN A 249 -101.94 -76.35 -0.13
C ASN A 249 -101.97 -77.64 -0.98
N VAL A 250 -100.79 -78.15 -1.36
CA VAL A 250 -100.67 -79.44 -2.08
C VAL A 250 -101.00 -80.61 -1.15
N MET A 251 -100.58 -80.56 0.11
CA MET A 251 -100.88 -81.58 1.11
C MET A 251 -102.38 -81.66 1.40
N ASP A 252 -103.06 -80.51 1.59
CA ASP A 252 -104.51 -80.45 1.79
C ASP A 252 -105.27 -81.05 0.61
N LYS A 253 -104.83 -80.76 -0.63
CA LYS A 253 -105.40 -81.38 -1.85
C LYS A 253 -105.19 -82.89 -1.89
N LEU A 254 -104.04 -83.39 -1.45
CA LEU A 254 -103.75 -84.82 -1.38
C LEU A 254 -104.64 -85.54 -0.35
N VAL A 255 -104.84 -84.92 0.83
CA VAL A 255 -105.72 -85.47 1.87
C VAL A 255 -107.16 -85.54 1.37
N ASN A 256 -107.65 -84.47 0.73
CA ASN A 256 -109.01 -84.43 0.16
C ASN A 256 -109.21 -85.51 -0.92
N THR A 257 -108.28 -85.68 -1.87
CA THR A 257 -108.44 -86.73 -2.90
C THR A 257 -108.29 -88.14 -2.34
N GLN A 258 -107.54 -88.32 -1.25
CA GLN A 258 -107.44 -89.60 -0.54
C GLN A 258 -108.72 -89.93 0.26
N GLU A 259 -109.40 -88.93 0.82
CA GLU A 259 -110.71 -89.09 1.46
C GLU A 259 -111.81 -89.39 0.42
N GLU A 260 -111.79 -88.73 -0.74
CA GLU A 260 -112.65 -89.06 -1.89
C GLU A 260 -112.43 -90.51 -2.37
N LEU A 261 -111.17 -90.96 -2.49
CA LEU A 261 -110.83 -92.34 -2.84
C LEU A 261 -111.35 -93.35 -1.80
N LEU A 262 -111.18 -93.08 -0.50
CA LEU A 262 -111.71 -93.92 0.59
C LEU A 262 -113.24 -94.03 0.53
N SER A 263 -113.94 -92.92 0.24
CA SER A 263 -115.39 -92.89 0.04
C SER A 263 -115.83 -93.78 -1.12
N ILE A 264 -115.16 -93.68 -2.27
CA ILE A 264 -115.42 -94.50 -3.46
C ILE A 264 -115.17 -95.99 -3.18
N VAL A 265 -114.07 -96.34 -2.51
CA VAL A 265 -113.76 -97.72 -2.11
C VAL A 265 -114.84 -98.29 -1.18
N ASN A 266 -115.33 -97.50 -0.23
CA ASN A 266 -116.39 -97.94 0.68
C ASN A 266 -117.73 -98.14 -0.06
N GLN A 267 -118.08 -97.26 -1.01
CA GLN A 267 -119.25 -97.43 -1.87
C GLN A 267 -119.15 -98.70 -2.74
N LEU A 268 -117.97 -98.98 -3.32
CA LEU A 268 -117.71 -100.21 -4.07
C LEU A 268 -117.84 -101.46 -3.19
N GLY A 269 -117.35 -101.42 -1.95
CA GLY A 269 -117.52 -102.50 -0.97
C GLY A 269 -118.99 -102.79 -0.68
N ILE A 270 -119.79 -101.74 -0.45
CA ILE A 270 -121.24 -101.87 -0.26
C ILE A 270 -121.91 -102.46 -1.52
N MET A 271 -121.63 -101.94 -2.72
CA MET A 271 -122.21 -102.47 -3.97
C MET A 271 -121.81 -103.92 -4.24
N THR A 272 -120.61 -104.34 -3.86
CA THR A 272 -120.16 -105.74 -3.99
C THR A 272 -120.94 -106.66 -3.05
N ASN A 273 -121.10 -106.28 -1.79
CA ASN A 273 -121.90 -107.06 -0.83
C ASN A 273 -123.38 -107.18 -1.26
N TRP A 274 -123.96 -106.11 -1.79
CA TRP A 274 -125.33 -106.15 -2.35
C TRP A 274 -125.42 -107.07 -3.58
N LYS A 275 -124.43 -107.06 -4.46
CA LYS A 275 -124.37 -107.97 -5.61
C LYS A 275 -124.32 -109.43 -5.14
N ASP A 276 -123.44 -109.75 -4.22
CA ASP A 276 -123.22 -111.14 -3.79
C ASP A 276 -124.42 -111.69 -2.99
N PHE A 277 -125.06 -110.86 -2.14
CA PHE A 277 -126.35 -111.21 -1.49
C PHE A 277 -127.47 -111.51 -2.51
N LEU A 278 -127.63 -110.65 -3.52
CA LEU A 278 -128.62 -110.86 -4.59
C LEU A 278 -128.30 -112.09 -5.45
N GLU A 279 -127.03 -112.44 -5.61
CA GLU A 279 -126.60 -113.63 -6.35
C GLU A 279 -126.84 -114.92 -5.55
N GLU A 280 -126.80 -114.85 -4.20
CA GLU A 280 -127.17 -115.93 -3.28
C GLU A 280 -128.70 -116.17 -3.25
N GLU A 281 -129.54 -115.13 -3.05
CA GLU A 281 -131.01 -115.27 -3.12
C GLU A 281 -131.50 -115.83 -4.47
N LEU A 282 -130.83 -115.45 -5.57
CA LEU A 282 -131.17 -115.95 -6.91
C LEU A 282 -130.82 -117.44 -7.06
N GLN A 283 -129.76 -117.92 -6.40
CA GLN A 283 -129.40 -119.34 -6.37
C GLN A 283 -130.31 -120.15 -5.43
N GLU A 284 -130.77 -119.58 -4.31
CA GLU A 284 -131.77 -120.21 -3.44
C GLU A 284 -133.14 -120.34 -4.12
N THR A 285 -133.64 -119.27 -4.74
CA THR A 285 -134.92 -119.29 -5.47
C THR A 285 -134.87 -120.27 -6.65
N ARG A 286 -133.75 -120.33 -7.38
CA ARG A 286 -133.49 -121.37 -8.40
C ARG A 286 -133.59 -122.78 -7.85
N ALA A 287 -132.96 -123.07 -6.71
CA ALA A 287 -133.05 -124.37 -6.05
C ALA A 287 -134.48 -124.70 -5.58
N ALA A 288 -135.25 -123.71 -5.14
CA ALA A 288 -136.66 -123.85 -4.79
C ALA A 288 -137.54 -124.14 -6.02
N PHE A 289 -137.33 -123.42 -7.14
CA PHE A 289 -138.03 -123.68 -8.40
C PHE A 289 -137.72 -125.07 -8.95
N GLN A 290 -136.46 -125.52 -8.91
CA GLN A 290 -136.09 -126.87 -9.34
C GLN A 290 -136.84 -127.93 -8.50
N LYS A 291 -136.82 -127.81 -7.17
CA LYS A 291 -137.59 -128.70 -6.27
C LYS A 291 -139.09 -128.71 -6.58
N TYR A 292 -139.69 -127.56 -6.89
CA TYR A 292 -141.11 -127.47 -7.24
C TYR A 292 -141.43 -128.16 -8.58
N ILE A 293 -140.59 -127.96 -9.59
CA ILE A 293 -140.73 -128.60 -10.90
C ILE A 293 -140.61 -130.13 -10.76
N ASP A 294 -139.59 -130.60 -10.05
CA ASP A 294 -139.33 -132.03 -9.84
C ASP A 294 -140.48 -132.73 -9.06
N PHE A 295 -141.09 -132.04 -8.09
CA PHE A 295 -142.23 -132.56 -7.35
C PHE A 295 -143.53 -132.59 -8.18
N THR A 296 -143.77 -131.56 -8.99
CA THR A 296 -145.05 -131.39 -9.71
C THR A 296 -145.08 -132.16 -11.03
N PHE A 297 -143.94 -132.33 -11.70
CA PHE A 297 -143.83 -132.96 -13.01
C PHE A 297 -142.68 -134.01 -13.07
N PRO A 298 -142.80 -135.14 -12.34
CA PRO A 298 -141.74 -136.16 -12.24
C PRO A 298 -141.41 -136.93 -13.55
N GLN A 299 -142.00 -136.54 -14.67
CA GLN A 299 -141.64 -137.04 -16.01
C GLN A 299 -140.72 -136.09 -16.79
N LEU A 300 -140.42 -134.89 -16.27
CA LEU A 300 -139.43 -133.98 -16.84
C LEU A 300 -138.02 -134.36 -16.38
N SER A 301 -137.02 -134.15 -17.25
CA SER A 301 -135.62 -134.37 -16.91
C SER A 301 -135.10 -133.26 -15.97
N PRO A 302 -134.22 -133.57 -14.99
CA PRO A 302 -133.66 -132.59 -14.06
C PRO A 302 -132.96 -131.41 -14.75
N GLY A 303 -132.98 -130.23 -14.11
CA GLY A 303 -132.30 -129.01 -14.60
C GLY A 303 -133.18 -128.02 -15.38
N GLN A 304 -134.51 -128.19 -15.37
CA GLN A 304 -135.46 -127.26 -16.02
C GLN A 304 -135.39 -125.82 -15.46
N ALA A 305 -135.05 -125.63 -14.18
CA ALA A 305 -134.95 -124.30 -13.57
C ALA A 305 -133.80 -123.46 -14.17
N ASP A 306 -132.72 -124.09 -14.63
CA ASP A 306 -131.57 -123.39 -15.25
C ASP A 306 -131.90 -122.75 -16.59
N PHE A 307 -132.90 -123.27 -17.30
CA PHE A 307 -133.40 -122.69 -18.54
C PHE A 307 -134.27 -121.44 -18.28
N ILE A 308 -135.04 -121.45 -17.19
CA ILE A 308 -135.92 -120.34 -16.82
C ILE A 308 -135.12 -119.20 -16.16
N MET A 309 -134.08 -119.53 -15.39
CA MET A 309 -133.17 -118.57 -14.75
C MET A 309 -131.70 -118.92 -15.01
N PRO A 310 -131.08 -118.42 -16.09
CA PRO A 310 -129.66 -118.69 -16.40
C PRO A 310 -128.68 -117.98 -15.45
N GLU A 311 -127.48 -118.55 -15.26
CA GLU A 311 -126.39 -117.87 -14.53
C GLU A 311 -125.88 -116.62 -15.26
N ARG A 312 -125.53 -115.58 -14.49
CA ARG A 312 -124.83 -114.40 -15.03
C ARG A 312 -123.36 -114.73 -15.25
N ARG A 313 -122.80 -114.27 -16.38
CA ARG A 313 -121.38 -114.47 -16.70
C ARG A 313 -120.50 -113.65 -15.76
N LYS A 314 -119.54 -114.29 -15.09
CA LYS A 314 -118.50 -113.60 -14.29
C LYS A 314 -117.56 -112.80 -15.20
N THR A 315 -117.20 -111.58 -14.79
CA THR A 315 -116.29 -110.68 -15.51
C THR A 315 -114.82 -111.09 -15.35
N PRO A 316 -113.96 -110.91 -16.37
CA PRO A 316 -112.54 -111.29 -16.32
C PRO A 316 -111.63 -110.24 -15.64
N SER A 317 -110.64 -110.71 -14.86
CA SER A 317 -109.88 -109.91 -13.88
C SER A 317 -108.56 -109.28 -14.37
N ASN A 318 -108.48 -108.74 -15.59
CA ASN A 318 -107.23 -108.20 -16.14
C ASN A 318 -107.09 -106.67 -16.00
N LEU A 319 -107.00 -106.13 -14.77
CA LEU A 319 -106.59 -104.74 -14.50
C LEU A 319 -105.85 -104.60 -13.14
N LEU A 320 -104.60 -105.05 -13.09
CA LEU A 320 -103.56 -104.61 -12.14
C LEU A 320 -102.28 -104.48 -12.99
N MET A 321 -101.89 -103.28 -13.41
CA MET A 321 -101.08 -102.29 -12.68
C MET A 321 -99.62 -102.75 -12.47
N ASP A 322 -98.71 -102.13 -13.22
CA ASP A 322 -97.30 -101.93 -12.84
C ASP A 322 -96.96 -100.46 -13.10
N ASN A 323 -96.62 -99.73 -12.03
CA ASN A 323 -96.13 -98.36 -12.08
C ASN A 323 -95.10 -98.18 -10.94
N GLU A 324 -94.02 -98.95 -11.03
CA GLU A 324 -92.77 -98.80 -10.28
C GLU A 324 -91.65 -98.66 -11.33
N ALA A 325 -90.63 -97.81 -11.20
CA ALA A 325 -90.42 -96.70 -10.26
C ALA A 325 -89.50 -95.65 -10.94
N THR A 326 -89.46 -94.44 -10.40
CA THR A 326 -88.41 -93.44 -10.72
C THR A 326 -87.81 -92.97 -9.42
N LEU A 327 -86.53 -93.26 -9.17
CA LEU A 327 -85.76 -92.74 -8.04
C LEU A 327 -84.25 -92.84 -8.35
N GLU A 328 -83.72 -91.77 -8.96
CA GLU A 328 -82.44 -91.12 -8.63
C GLU A 328 -82.62 -89.60 -8.86
#